data_AF-K1ZHJ8-F1
#
_entry.id   AF-K1ZHJ8-F1
#
_cell.length_a   1.000
_cell.length_b   1.000
_cell.length_c   1.000
_cell.angle_alpha   90.00
_cell.angle_beta   90.00
_cell.angle_gamma   90.00
#
_symmetry.space_group_name_H-M   'P 1'
#
loop_
_entity.id
_entity.type
_entity.pdbx_description
1 polymer ?
#
loop_
_entity_poly.entity_id
_entity_poly.type
_entity_poly.pdbx_seq_one_letter_code
_entity_poly.pdbx_strand_id
1 'polypeptide(L)'
;MVLTKRTIDDLPTYIQWAADHGADFFIATHLLLYDRSSEELSLFNPNSAAAVQLFNTYHERAAARGINLANGLATYLKFTKTEADQAVLQLFNELQQEARDRDIRLHLRSLLEYSTGDAEKVEQAFADGRTVAARNGIELFLPPHQALPQRACPFMADQAVFIAASGAVMPCHFLWHSYSCRVLGEEVQVRECAFGTIREQPLEAIWQNSEYLRFRREAGEYDYSSCWSCSQGPCATLVNDNILAANDCYGSQVPCGHCQWNLGGTRCL
;
A
#
# COMPACT_ATOMS: atom_id res chain seq x y z
N MET A 1 -14.54 10.46 -0.84
CA MET A 1 -14.62 9.80 -2.17
C MET A 1 -13.59 8.70 -2.28
N VAL A 2 -13.97 7.56 -2.86
CA VAL A 2 -13.03 6.47 -3.17
C VAL A 2 -12.47 6.66 -4.58
N LEU A 3 -11.15 6.70 -4.70
CA LEU A 3 -10.41 6.89 -5.94
C LEU A 3 -10.18 5.54 -6.61
N THR A 4 -10.56 5.46 -7.88
CA THR A 4 -10.40 4.31 -8.77
C THR A 4 -10.14 4.81 -10.18
N LYS A 5 -9.68 3.94 -11.07
CA LYS A 5 -9.55 4.26 -12.50
C LYS A 5 -10.85 4.80 -13.14
N ARG A 6 -12.01 4.48 -12.55
CA ARG A 6 -13.33 4.94 -13.01
C ARG A 6 -13.77 6.27 -12.42
N THR A 7 -13.32 6.60 -11.22
CA THR A 7 -13.84 7.75 -10.46
C THR A 7 -12.88 8.93 -10.43
N ILE A 8 -11.60 8.72 -10.76
CA ILE A 8 -10.57 9.77 -10.63
C ILE A 8 -10.89 11.05 -11.41
N ASP A 9 -11.49 10.92 -12.59
CA ASP A 9 -11.83 12.06 -13.45
C ASP A 9 -12.98 12.91 -12.86
N ASP A 10 -13.81 12.32 -11.99
CA ASP A 10 -14.92 13.02 -11.35
C ASP A 10 -14.50 13.77 -10.08
N LEU A 11 -13.25 13.65 -9.64
CA LEU A 11 -12.78 14.24 -8.38
C LEU A 11 -13.09 15.74 -8.26
N PRO A 12 -12.81 16.60 -9.26
CA PRO A 12 -13.15 18.03 -9.19
C PRO A 12 -14.67 18.26 -9.10
N THR A 13 -15.46 17.47 -9.82
CA THR A 13 -16.94 17.55 -9.82
C THR A 13 -17.51 17.21 -8.44
N TYR A 14 -17.02 16.16 -7.79
CA TYR A 14 -17.48 15.79 -6.44
C TYR A 14 -17.06 16.80 -5.38
N ILE A 15 -15.89 17.44 -5.53
CA ILE A 15 -15.46 18.52 -4.63
C ILE A 15 -16.40 19.73 -4.79
N GLN A 16 -16.71 20.15 -6.03
CA GLN A 16 -17.67 21.23 -6.26
C GLN A 16 -19.04 20.89 -5.68
N TRP A 17 -19.53 19.67 -5.92
CA TRP A 17 -20.80 19.21 -5.38
C TRP A 17 -20.81 19.29 -3.84
N ALA A 18 -19.73 18.89 -3.17
CA ALA A 18 -19.63 19.00 -1.72
C ALA A 18 -19.68 20.46 -1.24
N ALA A 19 -19.04 21.38 -1.98
CA ALA A 19 -19.07 22.82 -1.68
C ALA A 19 -20.48 23.40 -1.81
N ASP A 20 -21.19 23.04 -2.88
CA ASP A 20 -22.55 23.50 -3.15
C ASP A 20 -23.53 23.05 -2.03
N HIS A 21 -23.18 22.01 -1.28
CA HIS A 21 -23.95 21.47 -0.16
C HIS A 21 -23.39 21.89 1.22
N GLY A 22 -22.45 22.83 1.26
CA GLY A 22 -21.94 23.42 2.50
C GLY A 22 -20.97 22.54 3.28
N ALA A 23 -20.24 21.63 2.62
CA ALA A 23 -19.18 20.88 3.29
C ALA A 23 -17.95 21.75 3.56
N ASP A 24 -17.39 21.67 4.76
CA ASP A 24 -16.15 22.38 5.14
C ASP A 24 -14.89 21.68 4.61
N PHE A 25 -14.96 20.36 4.41
CA PHE A 25 -13.82 19.56 3.97
C PHE A 25 -14.23 18.41 3.05
N PHE A 26 -13.26 17.89 2.29
CA PHE A 26 -13.42 16.74 1.40
C PHE A 26 -12.24 15.78 1.56
N ILE A 27 -12.53 14.49 1.82
CA ILE A 27 -11.51 13.45 1.90
C ILE A 27 -11.62 12.53 0.69
N ALA A 28 -10.49 12.29 0.03
CA ALA A 28 -10.33 11.21 -0.93
C ALA A 28 -9.46 10.08 -0.34
N THR A 29 -9.68 8.85 -0.79
CA THR A 29 -8.91 7.67 -0.40
C THR A 29 -8.76 6.74 -1.59
N HIS A 30 -7.65 6.00 -1.72
CA HIS A 30 -7.61 4.90 -2.67
C HIS A 30 -8.51 3.75 -2.21
N LEU A 31 -8.96 2.95 -3.18
CA LEU A 31 -9.72 1.74 -2.95
C LEU A 31 -8.90 0.69 -2.19
N LEU A 32 -9.48 0.12 -1.12
CA LEU A 32 -8.93 -1.07 -0.47
C LEU A 32 -9.15 -2.29 -1.38
N LEU A 33 -8.11 -3.07 -1.60
CA LEU A 33 -8.14 -4.18 -2.55
C LEU A 33 -8.74 -5.43 -1.88
N TYR A 34 -10.06 -5.59 -1.92
CA TYR A 34 -10.76 -6.75 -1.35
C TYR A 34 -10.69 -8.00 -2.24
N ASP A 35 -10.83 -7.81 -3.55
CA ASP A 35 -10.93 -8.88 -4.53
C ASP A 35 -10.24 -8.53 -5.85
N ARG A 36 -10.20 -9.48 -6.78
CA ARG A 36 -9.52 -9.29 -8.07
C ARG A 36 -10.08 -8.13 -8.89
N SER A 37 -11.38 -7.87 -8.81
CA SER A 37 -12.01 -6.75 -9.52
C SER A 37 -11.56 -5.39 -8.95
N SER A 38 -11.32 -5.33 -7.64
CA SER A 38 -10.79 -4.12 -6.99
C SER A 38 -9.32 -3.84 -7.36
N GLU A 39 -8.49 -4.87 -7.56
CA GLU A 39 -7.10 -4.69 -8.03
C GLU A 39 -7.03 -4.02 -9.41
N GLU A 40 -7.91 -4.43 -10.35
CA GLU A 40 -7.96 -3.85 -11.70
C GLU A 40 -8.33 -2.36 -11.70
N LEU A 41 -9.02 -1.90 -10.65
CA LEU A 41 -9.47 -0.53 -10.46
C LEU A 41 -8.50 0.32 -9.63
N SER A 42 -7.46 -0.28 -9.05
CA SER A 42 -6.50 0.40 -8.18
C SER A 42 -5.74 1.50 -8.93
N LEU A 43 -5.57 2.64 -8.25
CA LEU A 43 -4.69 3.73 -8.67
C LEU A 43 -3.48 3.89 -7.73
N PHE A 44 -3.45 3.15 -6.63
CA PHE A 44 -2.41 3.29 -5.62
C PHE A 44 -1.16 2.51 -6.05
N ASN A 45 -0.05 3.20 -6.23
CA ASN A 45 1.23 2.58 -6.53
C ASN A 45 1.93 2.20 -5.20
N PRO A 46 2.07 0.90 -4.88
CA PRO A 46 2.67 0.47 -3.61
C PRO A 46 4.20 0.62 -3.57
N ASN A 47 4.85 0.98 -4.67
CA ASN A 47 6.30 1.13 -4.73
C ASN A 47 6.73 2.50 -4.19
N SER A 48 7.89 2.55 -3.53
CA SER A 48 8.47 3.81 -3.09
C SER A 48 8.90 4.67 -4.28
N ALA A 49 8.90 6.00 -4.10
CA ALA A 49 9.37 6.93 -5.13
C ALA A 49 10.81 6.62 -5.60
N ALA A 50 11.70 6.21 -4.68
CA ALA A 50 13.06 5.82 -5.01
C ALA A 50 13.14 4.57 -5.90
N ALA A 51 12.29 3.57 -5.64
CA ALA A 51 12.19 2.36 -6.47
C ALA A 51 11.67 2.69 -7.87
N VAL A 52 10.63 3.53 -7.97
CA VAL A 52 10.08 3.96 -9.27
C VAL A 52 11.11 4.77 -10.06
N GLN A 53 11.79 5.74 -9.44
CA GLN A 53 12.80 6.55 -10.12
C GLN A 53 13.96 5.70 -10.64
N LEU A 54 14.47 4.79 -9.80
CA LEU A 54 15.55 3.89 -10.17
C LEU A 54 15.12 2.99 -11.34
N PHE A 55 13.94 2.39 -11.25
CA PHE A 55 13.40 1.55 -12.31
C PHE A 55 13.23 2.31 -13.63
N ASN A 56 12.64 3.51 -13.61
CA ASN A 56 12.44 4.33 -14.81
C ASN A 56 13.78 4.68 -15.48
N THR A 57 14.80 5.01 -14.68
CA THR A 57 16.16 5.28 -15.20
C THR A 57 16.71 4.08 -15.98
N TYR A 58 16.57 2.86 -15.44
CA TYR A 58 17.02 1.65 -16.12
C TYR A 58 16.12 1.24 -17.29
N HIS A 59 14.82 1.53 -17.20
CA HIS A 59 13.88 1.31 -18.29
C HIS A 59 14.19 2.18 -19.50
N GLU A 60 14.53 3.46 -19.30
CA GLU A 60 14.97 4.37 -20.38
C GLU A 60 16.31 3.92 -20.98
N ARG A 61 17.28 3.52 -20.15
CA ARG A 61 18.56 2.95 -20.61
C ARG A 61 18.35 1.66 -21.42
N ALA A 62 17.41 0.81 -21.01
CA ALA A 62 17.03 -0.40 -21.74
C ALA A 62 16.42 -0.05 -23.10
N ALA A 63 15.45 0.86 -23.13
CA ALA A 63 14.78 1.31 -24.35
C ALA A 63 15.77 1.90 -25.37
N ALA A 64 16.73 2.73 -24.92
CA ALA A 64 17.78 3.29 -25.77
C ALA A 64 18.69 2.24 -26.43
N ARG A 65 18.74 1.02 -25.87
CA ARG A 65 19.53 -0.12 -26.38
C ARG A 65 18.68 -1.17 -27.10
N GLY A 66 17.37 -0.93 -27.27
CA GLY A 66 16.43 -1.92 -27.80
C GLY A 66 16.22 -3.12 -26.87
N ILE A 67 16.51 -2.97 -25.58
CA ILE A 67 16.38 -4.00 -24.55
C ILE A 67 15.02 -3.84 -23.88
N ASN A 68 14.31 -4.95 -23.69
CA ASN A 68 13.12 -4.98 -22.85
C ASN A 68 13.47 -5.50 -21.46
N LEU A 69 13.51 -4.61 -20.46
CA LEU A 69 13.86 -4.94 -19.09
C LEU A 69 12.85 -5.89 -18.42
N ALA A 70 11.60 -5.91 -18.88
CA ALA A 70 10.58 -6.87 -18.42
C ALA A 70 10.99 -8.32 -18.67
N ASN A 71 11.82 -8.55 -19.69
CA ASN A 71 12.34 -9.88 -20.00
C ASN A 71 13.46 -10.32 -19.06
N GLY A 72 13.97 -9.46 -18.16
CA GLY A 72 15.14 -9.76 -17.32
C GLY A 72 15.03 -11.07 -16.55
N LEU A 73 13.90 -11.30 -15.86
CA LEU A 73 13.62 -12.53 -15.11
C LEU A 73 13.51 -13.75 -16.05
N ALA A 74 12.75 -13.63 -17.14
CA ALA A 74 12.59 -14.71 -18.10
C ALA A 74 13.93 -15.09 -18.76
N THR A 75 14.75 -14.09 -19.09
CA THR A 75 16.09 -14.25 -19.67
C THR A 75 17.07 -14.88 -18.68
N TYR A 76 16.99 -14.54 -17.40
CA TYR A 76 17.81 -15.17 -16.36
C TYR A 76 17.63 -16.69 -16.32
N LEU A 77 16.37 -17.13 -16.42
CA LEU A 77 15.97 -18.54 -16.40
C LEU A 77 16.27 -19.31 -17.70
N LYS A 78 16.65 -18.64 -18.80
CA LYS A 78 17.01 -19.33 -20.05
C LYS A 78 18.25 -20.21 -19.86
N PHE A 79 18.19 -21.45 -20.33
CA PHE A 79 19.31 -22.39 -20.29
C PHE A 79 20.48 -21.93 -21.18
N THR A 80 20.19 -21.63 -22.45
CA THR A 80 21.12 -21.01 -23.40
C THR A 80 20.85 -19.52 -23.52
N LYS A 81 21.92 -18.72 -23.52
CA LYS A 81 21.87 -17.26 -23.54
C LYS A 81 22.55 -16.75 -24.81
N THR A 82 21.82 -15.95 -25.58
CA THR A 82 22.37 -15.19 -26.72
C THR A 82 23.15 -13.96 -26.24
N GLU A 83 23.86 -13.27 -27.14
CA GLU A 83 24.49 -11.98 -26.83
C GLU A 83 23.45 -10.94 -26.38
N ALA A 84 22.26 -10.93 -26.99
CA ALA A 84 21.15 -10.08 -26.57
C ALA A 84 20.67 -10.42 -25.15
N ASP A 85 20.64 -11.71 -24.79
CA ASP A 85 20.30 -12.14 -23.44
C ASP A 85 21.35 -11.68 -22.41
N GLN A 86 22.64 -11.72 -22.77
CA GLN A 86 23.71 -11.22 -21.91
C GLN A 86 23.58 -9.71 -21.65
N ALA A 87 23.22 -8.92 -22.68
CA ALA A 87 22.99 -7.49 -22.53
C ALA A 87 21.80 -7.18 -21.60
N VAL A 88 20.71 -7.94 -21.70
CA VAL A 88 19.57 -7.83 -20.77
C VAL A 88 20.01 -8.14 -19.33
N LEU A 89 20.77 -9.21 -19.13
CA LEU A 89 21.21 -9.65 -17.80
C LEU A 89 22.19 -8.69 -17.15
N GLN A 90 23.10 -8.13 -17.94
CA GLN A 90 24.03 -7.12 -17.45
C GLN A 90 23.25 -5.93 -16.87
N LEU A 91 22.32 -5.37 -17.64
CA LEU A 91 21.53 -4.21 -17.20
C LEU A 91 20.62 -4.54 -16.01
N PHE A 92 20.04 -5.74 -15.99
CA PHE A 92 19.25 -6.23 -14.86
C PHE A 92 20.10 -6.37 -13.58
N ASN A 93 21.32 -6.90 -13.70
CA ASN A 93 22.24 -7.05 -12.57
C ASN A 93 22.74 -5.68 -12.05
N GLU A 94 23.01 -4.74 -12.95
CA GLU A 94 23.35 -3.35 -12.59
C GLU A 94 22.21 -2.69 -11.81
N LEU A 95 20.95 -2.82 -12.27
CA LEU A 95 19.78 -2.33 -11.54
C LEU A 95 19.69 -2.94 -10.14
N GLN A 96 19.80 -4.26 -10.04
CA GLN A 96 19.70 -4.97 -8.75
C GLN A 96 20.85 -4.61 -7.81
N GLN A 97 22.06 -4.40 -8.34
CA GLN A 97 23.22 -4.01 -7.55
C GLN A 97 23.06 -2.58 -7.03
N GLU A 98 22.71 -1.63 -7.89
CA GLU A 98 22.49 -0.24 -7.48
C GLU A 98 21.34 -0.13 -6.45
N ALA A 99 20.29 -0.94 -6.61
CA ALA A 99 19.21 -1.00 -5.63
C ALA A 99 19.71 -1.48 -4.26
N ARG A 100 20.52 -2.54 -4.21
CA ARG A 100 21.13 -3.03 -2.96
C ARG A 100 22.04 -1.99 -2.32
N ASP A 101 22.90 -1.34 -3.11
CA ASP A 101 23.86 -0.35 -2.61
C ASP A 101 23.16 0.87 -2.01
N ARG A 102 21.93 1.16 -2.45
CA ARG A 102 21.10 2.27 -1.98
C ARG A 102 20.01 1.85 -1.00
N ASP A 103 19.98 0.58 -0.58
CA ASP A 103 18.92 -0.02 0.25
C ASP A 103 17.50 0.19 -0.30
N ILE A 104 17.34 0.07 -1.61
CA ILE A 104 16.06 0.20 -2.31
C ILE A 104 15.50 -1.19 -2.59
N ARG A 105 14.31 -1.46 -2.07
CA ARG A 105 13.56 -2.69 -2.37
C ARG A 105 12.88 -2.55 -3.75
N LEU A 106 13.02 -3.56 -4.60
CA LEU A 106 12.43 -3.59 -5.93
C LEU A 106 11.49 -4.79 -6.09
N HIS A 107 10.20 -4.54 -6.32
CA HIS A 107 9.28 -5.56 -6.82
C HIS A 107 9.03 -5.31 -8.31
N LEU A 108 9.88 -5.90 -9.17
CA LEU A 108 9.93 -5.58 -10.60
C LEU A 108 8.61 -5.76 -11.34
N ARG A 109 7.83 -6.80 -10.99
CA ARG A 109 6.52 -7.02 -11.59
C ARG A 109 5.57 -5.86 -11.29
N SER A 110 5.52 -5.39 -10.05
CA SER A 110 4.71 -4.21 -9.68
C SER A 110 5.25 -2.96 -10.36
N LEU A 111 6.57 -2.75 -10.38
CA LEU A 111 7.17 -1.60 -11.07
C LEU A 111 6.80 -1.55 -12.56
N LEU A 112 6.74 -2.70 -13.25
CA LEU A 112 6.28 -2.81 -14.63
C LEU A 112 4.78 -2.54 -14.80
N GLU A 113 3.96 -3.08 -13.89
CA GLU A 113 2.51 -2.87 -13.91
C GLU A 113 2.17 -1.38 -13.70
N TYR A 114 2.90 -0.68 -12.83
CA TYR A 114 2.68 0.73 -12.52
C TYR A 114 3.50 1.73 -13.36
N SER A 115 4.41 1.28 -14.25
CA SER A 115 5.14 2.17 -15.15
C SER A 115 4.31 2.66 -16.34
N THR A 116 3.14 2.06 -16.59
CA THR A 116 2.41 2.19 -17.86
C THR A 116 1.15 3.08 -17.86
N GLY A 117 1.00 3.98 -16.88
CA GLY A 117 0.31 5.26 -17.20
C GLY A 117 -0.97 5.62 -16.46
N ASP A 118 -0.94 5.70 -15.13
CA ASP A 118 -1.96 6.45 -14.37
C ASP A 118 -1.38 7.66 -13.60
N ALA A 119 -0.06 7.78 -13.48
CA ALA A 119 0.56 8.81 -12.63
C ALA A 119 0.23 10.25 -13.07
N GLU A 120 0.44 10.58 -14.35
CA GLU A 120 0.12 11.91 -14.88
C GLU A 120 -1.38 12.22 -14.75
N LYS A 121 -2.23 11.22 -15.00
CA LYS A 121 -3.69 11.33 -14.88
C LYS A 121 -4.10 11.63 -13.43
N VAL A 122 -3.55 10.89 -12.46
CA VAL A 122 -3.84 11.08 -11.03
C VAL A 122 -3.34 12.45 -10.56
N GLU A 123 -2.13 12.85 -10.94
CA GLU A 123 -1.57 14.15 -10.58
C GLU A 123 -2.38 15.30 -11.17
N GLN A 124 -2.83 15.19 -12.43
CA GLN A 124 -3.70 16.17 -13.05
C GLN A 124 -5.05 16.28 -12.31
N ALA A 125 -5.72 15.16 -12.04
CA ALA A 125 -6.97 15.15 -11.29
C ALA A 125 -6.81 15.74 -9.87
N PHE A 126 -5.67 15.49 -9.22
CA PHE A 126 -5.35 16.07 -7.91
C PHE A 126 -5.10 17.58 -8.00
N ALA A 127 -4.42 18.07 -9.03
CA ALA A 127 -4.22 19.49 -9.27
C ALA A 127 -5.55 20.22 -9.55
N ASP A 128 -6.42 19.62 -10.35
CA ASP A 128 -7.75 20.15 -10.65
C ASP A 128 -8.63 20.16 -9.39
N GLY A 129 -8.62 19.07 -8.62
CA GLY A 129 -9.31 18.99 -7.34
C GLY A 129 -8.86 20.05 -6.33
N ARG A 130 -7.54 20.27 -6.21
CA ARG A 130 -6.98 21.36 -5.38
C ARG A 130 -7.44 22.73 -5.84
N THR A 131 -7.52 22.95 -7.16
CA THR A 131 -8.00 24.21 -7.73
C THR A 131 -9.45 24.47 -7.38
N VAL A 132 -10.33 23.46 -7.51
CA VAL A 132 -11.74 23.58 -7.14
C VAL A 132 -11.92 23.76 -5.64
N ALA A 133 -11.21 23.00 -4.81
CA ALA A 133 -11.28 23.13 -3.36
C ALA A 133 -10.88 24.54 -2.89
N ALA A 134 -9.77 25.07 -3.41
CA ALA A 134 -9.28 26.41 -3.06
C ALA A 134 -10.28 27.52 -3.45
N ARG A 135 -10.93 27.41 -4.62
CA ARG A 135 -11.94 28.38 -5.07
C ARG A 135 -13.18 28.41 -4.19
N ASN A 136 -13.52 27.27 -3.59
CA ASN A 136 -14.74 27.12 -2.78
C ASN A 136 -14.47 27.14 -1.26
N GLY A 137 -13.21 27.29 -0.83
CA GLY A 137 -12.85 27.29 0.59
C GLY A 137 -12.98 25.93 1.29
N ILE A 138 -12.93 24.83 0.53
CA ILE A 138 -12.95 23.47 1.07
C ILE A 138 -11.54 23.04 1.50
N GLU A 139 -11.41 22.50 2.70
CA GLU A 139 -10.21 21.77 3.10
C GLU A 139 -10.14 20.41 2.39
N LEU A 140 -9.10 20.18 1.59
CA LEU A 140 -8.99 18.99 0.75
C LEU A 140 -7.90 18.04 1.26
N PHE A 141 -8.31 16.81 1.57
CA PHE A 141 -7.43 15.72 2.01
C PHE A 141 -7.28 14.68 0.90
N LEU A 142 -6.18 14.74 0.14
CA LEU A 142 -5.84 13.75 -0.89
C LEU A 142 -4.83 12.73 -0.36
N PRO A 143 -4.98 11.43 -0.70
CA PRO A 143 -3.95 10.44 -0.43
C PRO A 143 -2.79 10.63 -1.42
N PRO A 144 -1.56 10.20 -1.08
CA PRO A 144 -0.48 10.14 -2.06
C PRO A 144 -0.83 9.13 -3.17
N HIS A 145 -0.38 9.37 -4.40
CA HIS A 145 -0.50 8.38 -5.49
C HIS A 145 0.42 7.16 -5.25
N GLN A 146 1.59 7.39 -4.66
CA GLN A 146 2.61 6.39 -4.39
C GLN A 146 2.78 6.13 -2.89
N ALA A 147 3.35 4.98 -2.53
CA ALA A 147 3.65 4.66 -1.15
C ALA A 147 4.60 5.68 -0.52
N LEU A 148 4.33 6.02 0.75
CA LEU A 148 5.18 6.90 1.54
C LEU A 148 6.63 6.34 1.62
N PRO A 149 7.66 7.22 1.64
CA PRO A 149 9.05 6.78 1.78
C PRO A 149 9.32 6.01 3.08
N GLN A 150 8.60 6.36 4.14
CA GLN A 150 8.61 5.67 5.43
C GLN A 150 7.17 5.29 5.78
N ARG A 151 7.00 4.09 6.34
CA ARG A 151 5.69 3.63 6.79
C ARG A 151 5.20 4.49 7.96
N ALA A 152 3.94 4.90 7.90
CA ALA A 152 3.30 5.69 8.93
C ALA A 152 1.82 5.31 9.02
N CYS A 153 1.40 4.79 10.18
CA CYS A 153 0.02 4.40 10.45
C CYS A 153 -0.63 5.45 11.36
N PRO A 154 -1.72 6.12 10.93
CA PRO A 154 -2.38 7.14 11.76
C PRO A 154 -2.89 6.55 13.08
N PHE A 155 -3.39 5.31 13.07
CA PHE A 155 -3.88 4.67 14.29
C PHE A 155 -2.80 4.46 15.35
N MET A 156 -1.57 4.17 14.92
CA MET A 156 -0.45 4.01 15.86
C MET A 156 0.15 5.35 16.25
N ALA A 157 0.29 6.29 15.31
CA ALA A 157 0.84 7.62 15.55
C ALA A 157 -0.03 8.43 16.52
N ASP A 158 -1.35 8.42 16.30
CA ASP A 158 -2.31 9.19 17.10
C ASP A 158 -2.76 8.44 18.36
N GLN A 159 -2.26 7.22 18.56
CA GLN A 159 -2.71 6.31 19.61
C GLN A 159 -4.24 6.16 19.60
N ALA A 160 -4.80 5.94 18.42
CA ALA A 160 -6.23 5.80 18.22
C ALA A 160 -6.72 4.40 18.61
N VAL A 161 -8.01 4.30 18.90
CA VAL A 161 -8.72 3.05 19.16
C VAL A 161 -9.99 3.01 18.35
N PHE A 162 -10.32 1.85 17.79
CA PHE A 162 -11.60 1.64 17.12
C PHE A 162 -12.53 0.87 18.05
N ILE A 163 -13.75 1.36 18.25
CA ILE A 163 -14.78 0.67 19.05
C ILE A 163 -15.91 0.28 18.11
N ALA A 164 -16.09 -1.02 17.90
CA ALA A 164 -17.16 -1.54 17.06
C ALA A 164 -18.54 -1.29 17.70
N ALA A 165 -19.61 -1.36 16.91
CA ALA A 165 -20.99 -1.25 17.42
C ALA A 165 -21.31 -2.30 18.50
N SER A 166 -20.64 -3.45 18.46
CA SER A 166 -20.71 -4.50 19.49
C SER A 166 -20.08 -4.09 20.82
N GLY A 167 -19.36 -2.97 20.89
CA GLY A 167 -18.54 -2.56 22.04
C GLY A 167 -17.14 -3.18 22.06
N ALA A 168 -16.81 -4.05 21.09
CA ALA A 168 -15.47 -4.62 20.96
C ALA A 168 -14.45 -3.52 20.67
N VAL A 169 -13.31 -3.58 21.36
CA VAL A 169 -12.20 -2.63 21.25
C VAL A 169 -11.12 -3.23 20.38
N MET A 170 -10.86 -2.57 19.26
CA MET A 170 -10.00 -3.01 18.17
C MET A 170 -8.87 -1.98 17.95
N PRO A 171 -7.70 -2.40 17.44
CA PRO A 171 -6.57 -1.49 17.28
C PRO A 171 -6.73 -0.49 16.13
N CYS A 172 -7.51 -0.83 15.10
CA CYS A 172 -7.70 0.02 13.91
C CYS A 172 -8.83 -0.50 13.02
N HIS A 173 -9.19 0.30 12.00
CA HIS A 173 -10.17 -0.08 10.98
C HIS A 173 -9.77 -1.32 10.17
N PHE A 174 -8.48 -1.49 9.89
CA PHE A 174 -7.98 -2.63 9.10
C PHE A 174 -8.28 -3.97 9.78
N LEU A 175 -8.39 -4.01 11.11
CA LEU A 175 -8.59 -5.22 11.91
C LEU A 175 -9.94 -5.28 12.62
N TRP A 176 -10.90 -4.44 12.23
CA TRP A 176 -12.24 -4.43 12.84
C TRP A 176 -12.98 -5.74 12.56
N HIS A 177 -12.98 -6.23 11.33
CA HIS A 177 -13.73 -7.43 10.96
C HIS A 177 -12.84 -8.39 10.19
N SER A 178 -13.33 -9.61 10.03
CA SER A 178 -12.65 -10.61 9.20
C SER A 178 -13.08 -10.46 7.74
N TYR A 179 -12.12 -10.38 6.84
CA TYR A 179 -12.34 -10.24 5.39
C TYR A 179 -11.08 -10.70 4.64
N SER A 180 -11.20 -10.82 3.33
CA SER A 180 -10.06 -11.08 2.46
C SER A 180 -9.64 -9.79 1.78
N CYS A 181 -8.35 -9.56 1.69
CA CYS A 181 -7.76 -8.51 0.86
C CYS A 181 -6.76 -9.12 -0.11
N ARG A 182 -6.21 -8.29 -1.01
CA ARG A 182 -5.23 -8.71 -1.98
C ARG A 182 -3.97 -7.88 -1.92
N VAL A 183 -2.83 -8.56 -1.82
CA VAL A 183 -1.50 -7.97 -1.75
C VAL A 183 -0.67 -8.55 -2.89
N LEU A 184 -0.28 -7.71 -3.85
CA LEU A 184 0.50 -8.11 -5.04
C LEU A 184 -0.08 -9.33 -5.80
N GLY A 185 -1.40 -9.40 -5.95
CA GLY A 185 -2.06 -10.48 -6.67
C GLY A 185 -2.33 -11.74 -5.83
N GLU A 186 -1.98 -11.75 -4.54
CA GLU A 186 -2.28 -12.84 -3.62
C GLU A 186 -3.44 -12.48 -2.71
N GLU A 187 -4.30 -13.46 -2.42
CA GLU A 187 -5.34 -13.30 -1.41
C GLU A 187 -4.74 -13.48 -0.01
N VAL A 188 -5.04 -12.54 0.89
CA VAL A 188 -4.62 -12.53 2.28
C VAL A 188 -5.87 -12.48 3.15
N GLN A 189 -5.97 -13.40 4.11
CA GLN A 189 -7.06 -13.40 5.08
C GLN A 189 -6.70 -12.46 6.23
N VAL A 190 -7.51 -11.41 6.40
CA VAL A 190 -7.42 -10.50 7.54
C VAL A 190 -8.42 -10.98 8.57
N ARG A 191 -7.94 -11.27 9.78
CA ARG A 191 -8.80 -11.65 10.91
C ARG A 191 -9.09 -10.44 11.78
N GLU A 192 -10.30 -10.40 12.30
CA GLU A 192 -10.64 -9.42 13.33
C GLU A 192 -9.73 -9.57 14.57
N CYS A 193 -9.35 -8.45 15.17
CA CYS A 193 -8.46 -8.41 16.33
C CYS A 193 -9.05 -7.54 17.44
N ALA A 194 -9.65 -8.17 18.44
CA ALA A 194 -10.26 -7.51 19.59
C ALA A 194 -9.42 -7.73 20.86
N PHE A 195 -9.31 -6.70 21.69
CA PHE A 195 -8.58 -6.76 22.98
C PHE A 195 -9.51 -6.74 24.20
N GLY A 196 -10.82 -6.72 23.98
CA GLY A 196 -11.85 -6.69 25.01
C GLY A 196 -13.10 -5.95 24.54
N THR A 197 -14.04 -5.72 25.47
CA THR A 197 -15.27 -4.97 25.19
C THR A 197 -15.57 -3.96 26.29
N ILE A 198 -15.99 -2.76 25.90
CA ILE A 198 -16.39 -1.70 26.85
C ILE A 198 -17.67 -2.04 27.63
N ARG A 199 -18.36 -3.14 27.26
CA ARG A 199 -19.53 -3.64 27.98
C ARG A 199 -19.16 -4.40 29.25
N GLU A 200 -17.93 -4.91 29.32
CA GLU A 200 -17.47 -5.76 30.43
C GLU A 200 -16.45 -5.03 31.32
N GLN A 201 -15.60 -4.18 30.75
CA GLN A 201 -14.59 -3.44 31.50
C GLN A 201 -14.36 -2.02 30.93
N PRO A 202 -13.91 -1.06 31.75
CA PRO A 202 -13.62 0.30 31.29
C PRO A 202 -12.58 0.30 30.15
N LEU A 203 -12.72 1.24 29.20
CA LEU A 203 -11.79 1.38 28.08
C LEU A 203 -10.33 1.50 28.54
N GLU A 204 -10.08 2.20 29.64
CA GLU A 204 -8.74 2.34 30.23
C GLU A 204 -8.12 0.98 30.62
N ALA A 205 -8.91 0.07 31.20
CA ALA A 205 -8.44 -1.27 31.54
C ALA A 205 -8.09 -2.09 30.28
N ILE A 206 -8.89 -1.95 29.21
CA ILE A 206 -8.59 -2.58 27.91
C ILE A 206 -7.34 -1.97 27.30
N TRP A 207 -7.20 -0.65 27.35
CA TRP A 207 -6.07 0.08 26.78
C TRP A 207 -4.73 -0.29 27.44
N GLN A 208 -4.76 -0.54 28.75
CA GLN A 208 -3.61 -0.98 29.55
C GLN A 208 -3.41 -2.51 29.55
N ASN A 209 -4.23 -3.26 28.81
CA ASN A 209 -4.03 -4.70 28.64
C ASN A 209 -2.64 -4.97 28.02
N SER A 210 -1.93 -5.94 28.57
CA SER A 210 -0.55 -6.27 28.16
C SER A 210 -0.43 -6.71 26.71
N GLU A 211 -1.41 -7.44 26.18
CA GLU A 211 -1.46 -7.87 24.77
C GLU A 211 -1.71 -6.68 23.86
N TYR A 212 -2.61 -5.76 24.24
CA TYR A 212 -2.87 -4.55 23.44
C TYR A 212 -1.67 -3.60 23.45
N LEU A 213 -1.01 -3.42 24.61
CA LEU A 213 0.25 -2.67 24.72
C LEU A 213 1.35 -3.29 23.84
N ARG A 214 1.46 -4.62 23.81
CA ARG A 214 2.41 -5.33 22.95
C ARG A 214 2.11 -5.09 21.48
N PHE A 215 0.84 -5.24 21.07
CA PHE A 215 0.42 -4.98 19.71
C PHE A 215 0.78 -3.55 19.27
N ARG A 216 0.43 -2.54 20.08
CA ARG A 216 0.67 -1.13 19.74
C ARG A 216 2.16 -0.82 19.64
N ARG A 217 2.99 -1.40 20.52
CA ARG A 217 4.45 -1.26 20.43
C ARG A 217 4.98 -1.87 19.14
N GLU A 218 4.67 -3.13 18.87
CA GLU A 218 5.18 -3.86 17.70
C GLU A 218 4.69 -3.24 16.37
N ALA A 219 3.42 -2.84 16.30
CA ALA A 219 2.89 -2.11 15.15
C ALA A 219 3.52 -0.72 14.98
N GLY A 220 3.92 -0.07 16.07
CA GLY A 220 4.59 1.23 16.09
C GLY A 220 6.09 1.19 15.79
N GLU A 221 6.72 0.02 15.87
CA GLU A 221 8.13 -0.20 15.48
C GLU A 221 8.29 -0.25 13.96
N TYR A 222 7.22 -0.58 13.22
CA TYR A 222 7.24 -0.73 11.76
C TYR A 222 8.26 -1.76 11.26
N ASP A 223 8.64 -2.75 12.07
CA ASP A 223 9.64 -3.76 11.72
C ASP A 223 9.05 -4.99 11.01
N TYR A 224 7.73 -5.06 10.86
CA TYR A 224 7.06 -6.06 10.04
C TYR A 224 7.48 -5.98 8.57
N SER A 225 7.31 -7.07 7.84
CA SER A 225 7.71 -7.20 6.44
C SER A 225 7.00 -6.19 5.52
N SER A 226 7.69 -5.76 4.47
CA SER A 226 7.16 -4.81 3.47
C SER A 226 6.43 -5.56 2.34
N CYS A 227 5.34 -6.26 2.66
CA CYS A 227 4.70 -7.21 1.73
C CYS A 227 4.37 -6.58 0.35
N TRP A 228 3.93 -5.33 0.34
CA TRP A 228 3.53 -4.58 -0.87
C TRP A 228 4.67 -4.23 -1.85
N SER A 229 5.93 -4.36 -1.44
CA SER A 229 7.10 -4.10 -2.27
C SER A 229 8.14 -5.22 -2.20
N CYS A 230 7.74 -6.40 -1.71
CA CYS A 230 8.62 -7.54 -1.48
C CYS A 230 8.84 -8.34 -2.77
N SER A 231 10.11 -8.61 -3.13
CA SER A 231 10.48 -9.43 -4.29
C SER A 231 10.44 -10.95 -4.05
N GLN A 232 10.29 -11.38 -2.79
CA GLN A 232 10.52 -12.76 -2.37
C GLN A 232 9.24 -13.62 -2.35
N GLY A 233 8.08 -13.04 -2.70
CA GLY A 233 6.83 -13.78 -2.83
C GLY A 233 6.92 -14.88 -3.89
N PRO A 234 5.97 -15.82 -3.92
CA PRO A 234 4.69 -15.86 -3.19
C PRO A 234 4.82 -16.14 -1.68
N CYS A 235 4.00 -15.50 -0.83
CA CYS A 235 4.10 -15.63 0.64
C CYS A 235 2.78 -16.03 1.33
N ALA A 236 1.61 -15.80 0.72
CA ALA A 236 0.31 -16.07 1.34
C ALA A 236 0.13 -17.53 1.80
N THR A 237 0.85 -18.49 1.19
CA THR A 237 0.85 -19.89 1.60
C THR A 237 1.86 -20.21 2.71
N LEU A 238 2.92 -19.40 2.87
CA LEU A 238 3.97 -19.58 3.88
C LEU A 238 3.58 -18.99 5.25
N VAL A 239 2.78 -17.93 5.22
CA VAL A 239 2.25 -17.23 6.40
C VAL A 239 0.90 -17.85 6.74
N ASN A 240 0.91 -19.09 7.23
CA ASN A 240 -0.30 -19.75 7.73
C ASN A 240 -0.33 -19.67 9.26
N ASP A 241 -1.41 -19.08 9.78
CA ASP A 241 -1.71 -18.93 11.21
C ASP A 241 -1.58 -20.23 12.02
N ASN A 242 -1.71 -21.39 11.37
CA ASN A 242 -1.67 -22.69 12.04
C ASN A 242 -0.26 -23.21 12.34
N ILE A 243 0.80 -22.64 11.76
CA ILE A 243 2.16 -23.22 11.84
C ILE A 243 3.13 -22.36 12.66
N LEU A 244 3.05 -21.02 12.52
CA LEU A 244 4.07 -20.12 13.08
C LEU A 244 3.53 -19.07 14.07
N ALA A 245 2.21 -18.96 14.24
CA ALA A 245 1.56 -17.87 14.98
C ALA A 245 2.08 -16.46 14.56
N ALA A 246 2.54 -16.33 13.31
CA ALA A 246 3.12 -15.12 12.75
C ALA A 246 2.30 -14.68 11.54
N ASN A 247 2.14 -13.36 11.42
CA ASN A 247 1.41 -12.69 10.36
C ASN A 247 2.31 -12.32 9.18
N ASP A 248 3.63 -12.58 9.26
CA ASP A 248 4.52 -12.48 8.13
C ASP A 248 5.79 -13.34 8.27
N CYS A 249 6.65 -13.31 7.23
CA CYS A 249 7.90 -14.05 7.19
C CYS A 249 9.00 -13.51 8.11
N TYR A 250 8.82 -12.33 8.72
CA TYR A 250 9.74 -11.78 9.72
C TYR A 250 9.36 -12.25 11.14
N GLY A 251 8.24 -12.97 11.30
CA GLY A 251 7.75 -13.43 12.60
C GLY A 251 6.84 -12.43 13.31
N SER A 252 6.41 -11.37 12.61
CA SER A 252 5.53 -10.33 13.17
C SER A 252 4.24 -10.93 13.70
N GLN A 253 3.82 -10.49 14.88
CA GLN A 253 2.52 -10.76 15.49
C GLN A 253 1.45 -9.77 15.03
N VAL A 254 1.82 -8.75 14.26
CA VAL A 254 0.90 -7.79 13.67
C VAL A 254 0.77 -7.99 12.15
N PRO A 255 -0.45 -7.99 11.59
CA PRO A 255 -0.68 -8.11 10.14
C PRO A 255 -0.44 -6.80 9.37
N CYS A 256 0.23 -5.82 10.00
CA CYS A 256 0.38 -4.48 9.46
C CYS A 256 1.09 -4.46 8.10
N GLY A 257 1.98 -5.42 7.80
CA GLY A 257 2.65 -5.52 6.50
C GLY A 257 1.71 -5.65 5.29
N HIS A 258 0.50 -6.16 5.51
CA HIS A 258 -0.54 -6.32 4.48
C HIS A 258 -1.43 -5.08 4.32
N CYS A 259 -1.33 -4.11 5.23
CA CYS A 259 -2.25 -2.96 5.29
C CYS A 259 -1.81 -1.78 4.41
N GLN A 260 -2.73 -1.18 3.66
CA GLN A 260 -2.45 0.00 2.83
C GLN A 260 -2.42 1.32 3.62
N TRP A 261 -2.96 1.37 4.85
CA TRP A 261 -2.91 2.58 5.69
C TRP A 261 -1.49 2.99 6.02
N ASN A 262 -0.60 2.03 6.35
CA ASN A 262 0.79 2.37 6.69
C ASN A 262 1.60 2.93 5.50
N LEU A 263 1.12 2.68 4.28
CA LEU A 263 1.71 3.19 3.04
C LEU A 263 1.11 4.54 2.62
N GLY A 264 0.10 5.02 3.35
CA GLY A 264 -0.66 6.24 3.05
C GLY A 264 -1.77 6.07 2.01
N GLY A 265 -1.93 4.88 1.43
CA GLY A 265 -2.89 4.66 0.33
C GLY A 265 -4.35 4.83 0.75
N THR A 266 -4.67 4.42 1.98
CA THR A 266 -6.04 4.49 2.50
C THR A 266 -6.20 5.58 3.57
N ARG A 267 -7.32 6.30 3.51
CA ARG A 267 -7.75 7.30 4.49
C ARG A 267 -9.17 7.01 4.94
N CYS A 268 -9.45 7.27 6.21
CA CYS A 268 -10.79 7.26 6.78
C CYS A 268 -11.05 8.57 7.54
N LEU A 269 -12.33 8.83 7.80
CA LEU A 269 -12.77 9.80 8.81
C LEU A 269 -12.55 9.25 10.21
#